data_AF-C1D838-F1
#
_entry.id   AF-C1D838-F1
#
_cell.length_a   1.000
_cell.length_b   1.000
_cell.length_c   1.000
_cell.angle_alpha   90.00
_cell.angle_beta   90.00
_cell.angle_gamma   90.00
#
_symmetry.space_group_name_H-M   'P 1'
#
loop_
_entity.id
_entity.type
_entity.pdbx_description
1 polymer ?
#
loop_
_entity_poly.entity_id
_entity_poly.type
_entity_poly.pdbx_seq_one_letter_code
_entity_poly.pdbx_strand_id
1 'polypeptide(L)'
;MTAIIKSVFEGSAIQFTEDGWFNATVAASRFGKEPTFWLNQRETVEYLVALARRTGNSCNVQELNKIKELNGASAASRAKLLRLAKKTGFIRARAGSPDTGGGTWLHPKLAVRFAQWLDMDFAVWCDEQIDTLLRRGQVVVTASEISQWKELIALERTDAESRAMASAGSRLMLARKRLLPRLNTERNRSTLNGWMQAPVPERRSGVNRHEVSW
;
A
#
# COMPACT_ATOMS: atom_id res chain seq x y z
N MET A 1 -15.62 9.49 -8.10
CA MET A 1 -14.73 9.04 -7.01
C MET A 1 -15.10 7.60 -6.70
N THR A 2 -14.17 6.64 -6.80
CA THR A 2 -14.47 5.23 -6.56
C THR A 2 -14.26 4.92 -5.08
N ALA A 3 -15.31 4.57 -4.36
CA ALA A 3 -15.21 4.20 -2.95
C ALA A 3 -14.50 2.85 -2.81
N ILE A 4 -13.44 2.79 -2.00
CA ILE A 4 -12.75 1.54 -1.65
C ILE A 4 -13.40 1.03 -0.37
N ILE A 5 -14.10 -0.09 -0.47
CA ILE A 5 -14.71 -0.79 0.67
C ILE A 5 -13.65 -1.75 1.23
N LYS A 6 -13.36 -1.65 2.54
CA LYS A 6 -12.45 -2.58 3.22
C LYS A 6 -13.30 -3.60 3.98
N SER A 7 -13.17 -4.89 3.65
CA SER A 7 -13.66 -5.98 4.51
C SER A 7 -12.47 -6.77 5.05
N VAL A 8 -12.62 -7.31 6.26
CA VAL A 8 -11.51 -7.87 7.03
C VAL A 8 -11.71 -9.36 7.16
N PHE A 9 -10.71 -10.11 6.73
CA PHE A 9 -10.56 -11.54 6.98
C PHE A 9 -9.24 -11.74 7.73
N GLU A 10 -9.28 -12.51 8.82
CA GLU A 10 -8.22 -12.73 9.82
C GLU A 10 -7.44 -11.48 10.23
N GLY A 11 -8.15 -10.49 10.79
CA GLY A 11 -7.56 -9.26 11.29
C GLY A 11 -6.98 -8.35 10.23
N SER A 12 -7.14 -8.62 8.93
CA SER A 12 -6.38 -7.91 7.92
C SER A 12 -7.25 -7.47 6.73
N ALA A 13 -7.19 -6.19 6.37
CA ALA A 13 -8.09 -5.55 5.40
C ALA A 13 -7.83 -5.96 3.94
N ILE A 14 -8.75 -6.68 3.31
CA ILE A 14 -8.78 -6.88 1.86
C ILE A 14 -9.49 -5.65 1.26
N GLN A 15 -8.86 -5.04 0.26
CA GLN A 15 -9.41 -3.85 -0.40
C GLN A 15 -10.32 -4.27 -1.55
N PHE A 16 -11.55 -3.74 -1.55
CA PHE A 16 -12.52 -3.93 -2.62
C PHE A 16 -12.89 -2.59 -3.24
N THR A 17 -13.18 -2.58 -4.54
CA THR A 17 -13.92 -1.48 -5.16
C THR A 17 -15.42 -1.64 -4.93
N GLU A 18 -16.19 -0.60 -5.22
CA GLU A 18 -17.66 -0.65 -5.27
C GLU A 18 -18.18 -1.80 -6.16
N ASP A 19 -17.58 -2.01 -7.33
CA ASP A 19 -17.95 -3.12 -8.24
C ASP A 19 -17.43 -4.52 -7.78
N GLY A 20 -16.94 -4.63 -6.55
CA GLY A 20 -16.48 -5.90 -5.96
C GLY A 20 -15.12 -6.41 -6.43
N TRP A 21 -14.33 -5.63 -7.20
CA TRP A 21 -12.96 -6.00 -7.55
C TRP A 21 -12.07 -5.96 -6.32
N PHE A 22 -11.23 -6.97 -6.13
CA PHE A 22 -10.35 -7.05 -4.96
C PHE A 22 -8.88 -6.84 -5.31
N ASN A 23 -8.13 -6.20 -4.41
CA ASN A 23 -6.69 -5.97 -4.57
C ASN A 23 -5.90 -7.25 -4.23
N ALA A 24 -5.55 -8.01 -5.25
CA ALA A 24 -4.82 -9.26 -5.12
C ALA A 24 -3.38 -9.07 -4.64
N THR A 25 -2.76 -7.90 -4.90
CA THR A 25 -1.42 -7.60 -4.38
C THR A 25 -1.43 -7.54 -2.85
N VAL A 26 -2.45 -6.90 -2.26
CA VAL A 26 -2.62 -6.83 -0.80
C VAL A 26 -2.98 -8.19 -0.20
N ALA A 27 -3.81 -8.97 -0.89
CA ALA A 27 -4.17 -10.31 -0.42
C ALA A 27 -2.97 -11.27 -0.45
N ALA A 28 -2.19 -11.27 -1.54
CA ALA A 28 -1.09 -12.20 -1.73
C ALA A 28 0.13 -11.93 -0.85
N SER A 29 0.39 -10.66 -0.50
CA SER A 29 1.55 -10.29 0.31
C SER A 29 1.56 -10.96 1.69
N ARG A 30 0.38 -11.26 2.25
CA ARG A 30 0.24 -11.98 3.53
C ARG A 30 0.78 -13.40 3.50
N PHE A 31 0.68 -14.03 2.33
CA PHE A 31 1.16 -15.39 2.10
C PHE A 31 2.58 -15.39 1.49
N GLY A 32 3.27 -14.24 1.48
CA GLY A 32 4.58 -14.11 0.83
C GLY A 32 4.53 -14.34 -0.69
N LYS A 33 3.37 -14.15 -1.31
CA LYS A 33 3.09 -14.48 -2.71
C LYS A 33 2.89 -13.23 -3.56
N GLU A 34 3.11 -13.37 -4.87
CA GLU A 34 2.88 -12.31 -5.85
C GLU A 34 1.80 -12.74 -6.87
N PRO A 35 0.76 -11.92 -7.15
CA PRO A 35 -0.29 -12.28 -8.11
C PRO A 35 0.25 -12.62 -9.51
N THR A 36 1.35 -12.02 -9.93
CA THR A 36 1.99 -12.33 -11.21
C THR A 36 2.39 -13.79 -11.31
N PHE A 37 2.79 -14.45 -10.21
CA PHE A 37 3.11 -15.87 -10.24
C PHE A 37 1.88 -16.73 -10.53
N TRP A 38 0.74 -16.40 -9.93
CA TRP A 38 -0.53 -17.05 -10.24
C TRP A 38 -0.95 -16.83 -11.70
N LEU A 39 -0.80 -15.60 -12.20
CA LEU A 39 -1.12 -15.22 -13.58
C LEU A 39 -0.16 -15.80 -14.63
N ASN A 40 1.00 -16.29 -14.20
CA ASN A 40 1.96 -17.00 -15.06
C ASN A 40 1.69 -18.50 -15.13
N GLN A 41 0.75 -19.04 -14.34
CA GLN A 41 0.33 -20.44 -14.44
C GLN A 41 -0.55 -20.64 -15.67
N ARG A 42 -0.27 -21.68 -16.44
CA ARG A 42 -1.00 -21.97 -17.68
C ARG A 42 -2.47 -22.26 -17.37
N GLU A 43 -2.72 -23.06 -16.35
CA GLU A 43 -4.04 -23.47 -15.86
C GLU A 43 -4.89 -22.26 -15.47
N THR A 44 -4.28 -21.27 -14.81
CA THR A 44 -4.95 -20.01 -14.45
C THR A 44 -5.41 -19.25 -15.69
N VAL A 45 -4.54 -19.12 -16.70
CA VAL A 45 -4.89 -18.41 -17.95
C VAL A 45 -5.93 -19.19 -18.76
N GLU A 46 -5.85 -20.52 -18.78
CA GLU A 46 -6.88 -21.38 -19.38
C GLU A 46 -8.25 -21.18 -18.71
N TYR A 47 -8.27 -21.12 -17.37
CA TYR A 47 -9.48 -20.80 -16.61
C TYR A 47 -10.03 -19.42 -16.97
N LEU A 48 -9.18 -18.39 -17.03
CA LEU A 48 -9.59 -17.03 -17.40
C LEU A 48 -10.19 -16.96 -18.82
N VAL A 49 -9.62 -17.69 -19.78
CA VAL A 49 -10.15 -17.79 -21.15
C VAL A 49 -11.49 -18.55 -21.15
N ALA A 50 -11.61 -19.63 -20.38
CA ALA A 50 -12.89 -20.33 -20.23
C ALA A 50 -13.97 -19.43 -19.59
N LEU A 51 -13.60 -18.65 -18.58
CA LEU A 51 -14.48 -17.69 -17.93
C LEU A 51 -14.93 -16.60 -18.91
N ALA A 52 -14.00 -16.03 -19.69
CA ALA A 52 -14.30 -14.99 -20.66
C ALA A 52 -15.29 -15.45 -21.73
N ARG A 53 -15.11 -16.68 -22.25
CA ARG A 53 -16.06 -17.30 -23.18
C ARG A 53 -17.46 -17.40 -22.59
N ARG A 54 -17.58 -17.77 -21.32
CA ARG A 54 -18.89 -17.94 -20.65
C ARG A 54 -19.58 -16.61 -20.33
N THR A 55 -18.83 -15.53 -20.12
CA THR A 55 -19.39 -14.22 -19.76
C THR A 55 -19.55 -13.28 -20.95
N GLY A 56 -19.25 -13.73 -22.17
CA GLY A 56 -19.31 -12.88 -23.37
C GLY A 56 -18.18 -11.87 -23.49
N ASN A 57 -17.09 -12.01 -22.72
CA ASN A 57 -15.91 -11.17 -22.86
C ASN A 57 -15.04 -11.66 -24.03
N SER A 58 -14.43 -10.72 -24.76
CA SER A 58 -13.54 -11.07 -25.87
C SER A 58 -12.29 -11.80 -25.35
N CYS A 59 -12.07 -13.01 -25.84
CA CYS A 59 -10.85 -13.77 -25.59
C CYS A 59 -10.39 -14.42 -26.90
N ASN A 60 -9.10 -14.27 -27.21
CA ASN A 60 -8.51 -14.84 -28.41
C ASN A 60 -8.07 -16.28 -28.09
N VAL A 61 -8.94 -17.25 -28.35
CA VAL A 61 -8.67 -18.69 -28.10
C VAL A 61 -7.47 -19.18 -28.93
N GLN A 62 -7.24 -18.60 -30.10
CA GLN A 62 -6.11 -18.93 -30.98
C GLN A 62 -4.76 -18.51 -30.36
N GLU A 63 -4.72 -17.43 -29.58
CA GLU A 63 -3.54 -16.98 -28.84
C GLU A 63 -3.17 -17.96 -27.71
N LEU A 64 -4.16 -18.60 -27.08
CA LEU A 64 -3.93 -19.62 -26.05
C LEU A 64 -3.29 -20.89 -26.63
N ASN A 65 -3.78 -21.39 -27.76
CA ASN A 65 -3.26 -22.62 -28.38
C ASN A 65 -1.78 -22.50 -28.74
N LYS A 66 -1.37 -21.34 -29.28
CA LYS A 66 0.04 -21.04 -29.58
C LYS A 66 0.94 -21.00 -28.34
N ILE A 67 0.39 -20.75 -27.16
CA ILE A 67 1.16 -20.75 -25.90
C ILE A 67 1.33 -22.18 -25.36
N LYS A 68 0.39 -23.08 -25.64
CA LYS A 68 0.49 -24.49 -25.20
C LYS A 68 1.70 -25.20 -25.78
N GLU A 69 2.05 -24.84 -27.01
CA GLU A 69 3.21 -25.35 -27.77
C GLU A 69 4.55 -24.82 -27.26
N LEU A 70 4.57 -23.77 -26.43
CA LEU A 70 5.80 -23.18 -25.92
C LEU A 70 6.24 -23.82 -24.59
N ASN A 71 7.55 -23.83 -24.32
CA ASN A 71 8.09 -24.20 -23.02
C ASN A 71 7.57 -23.23 -21.94
N GLY A 72 6.83 -23.73 -20.96
CA GLY A 72 6.21 -22.94 -19.89
C GLY A 72 7.20 -22.22 -18.97
N ALA A 73 8.44 -22.69 -18.87
CA ALA A 73 9.48 -22.07 -18.04
C ALA A 73 10.09 -20.79 -18.66
N SER A 74 9.91 -20.58 -19.97
CA SER A 74 10.55 -19.44 -20.66
C SER A 74 9.93 -18.09 -20.26
N ALA A 75 10.76 -17.05 -20.19
CA ALA A 75 10.29 -15.68 -19.94
C ALA A 75 9.29 -15.20 -21.01
N ALA A 76 9.49 -15.62 -22.27
CA ALA A 76 8.59 -15.30 -23.38
C ALA A 76 7.20 -15.93 -23.20
N SER A 77 7.12 -17.19 -22.73
CA SER A 77 5.85 -17.84 -22.42
C SER A 77 5.11 -17.14 -21.30
N ARG A 78 5.79 -16.80 -20.21
CA ARG A 78 5.21 -16.05 -19.08
C ARG A 78 4.67 -14.68 -19.51
N ALA A 79 5.42 -13.94 -20.33
CA ALA A 79 4.96 -12.66 -20.87
C ALA A 79 3.71 -12.79 -21.74
N LYS A 80 3.63 -13.84 -22.58
CA LYS A 80 2.44 -14.12 -23.40
C LYS A 80 1.23 -14.52 -22.54
N LEU A 81 1.43 -15.35 -21.51
CA LEU A 81 0.39 -15.72 -20.55
C LEU A 81 -0.19 -14.49 -19.85
N LEU A 82 0.67 -13.64 -19.28
CA LEU A 82 0.24 -12.42 -18.61
C LEU A 82 -0.51 -11.46 -19.55
N ARG A 83 -0.05 -11.32 -20.79
CA ARG A 83 -0.73 -10.51 -21.82
C ARG A 83 -2.12 -11.04 -22.11
N LEU A 84 -2.25 -12.35 -22.31
CA LEU A 84 -3.52 -13.00 -22.58
C LEU A 84 -4.47 -12.87 -21.38
N ALA A 85 -3.96 -13.08 -20.17
CA ALA A 85 -4.73 -12.93 -18.93
C ALA A 85 -5.35 -11.53 -18.84
N LYS A 86 -4.57 -10.46 -19.06
CA LYS A 86 -5.06 -9.07 -19.04
C LYS A 86 -6.15 -8.80 -20.11
N LYS A 87 -6.05 -9.40 -21.29
CA LYS A 87 -7.06 -9.25 -22.35
C LYS A 87 -8.43 -9.82 -22.00
N THR A 88 -8.52 -10.74 -21.03
CA THR A 88 -9.81 -11.35 -20.64
C THR A 88 -10.78 -10.39 -19.95
N GLY A 89 -10.28 -9.24 -19.49
CA GLY A 89 -11.09 -8.23 -18.79
C GLY A 89 -11.34 -8.53 -17.31
N PHE A 90 -10.77 -9.62 -16.76
CA PHE A 90 -10.89 -9.97 -15.33
C PHE A 90 -9.72 -9.51 -14.45
N ILE A 91 -8.73 -8.84 -15.05
CA ILE A 91 -7.52 -8.37 -14.38
C ILE A 91 -7.31 -6.91 -14.74
N ARG A 92 -7.06 -6.09 -13.73
CA ARG A 92 -6.69 -4.67 -13.88
C ARG A 92 -5.37 -4.44 -13.15
N ALA A 93 -4.41 -3.84 -13.82
CA ALA A 93 -3.17 -3.40 -13.16
C ALA A 93 -3.25 -1.88 -12.96
N ARG A 94 -3.02 -1.43 -11.72
CA ARG A 94 -2.98 -0.01 -11.37
C ARG A 94 -1.60 0.34 -10.82
N ALA A 95 -0.96 1.36 -11.39
CA ALA A 95 0.31 1.86 -10.89
C ALA A 95 0.12 2.56 -9.53
N GLY A 96 1.19 2.61 -8.72
CA GLY A 96 1.20 3.24 -7.39
C GLY A 96 1.39 2.24 -6.26
N SER A 97 1.43 2.75 -5.03
CA SER A 97 1.50 1.90 -3.83
C SER A 97 0.15 1.27 -3.51
N PRO A 98 0.11 0.12 -2.82
CA PRO A 98 -1.15 -0.45 -2.33
C PRO A 98 -2.00 0.50 -1.49
N ASP A 99 -1.38 1.42 -0.76
CA ASP A 99 -2.07 2.43 0.07
C ASP A 99 -2.85 3.46 -0.76
N THR A 100 -2.42 3.70 -2.01
CA THR A 100 -3.06 4.62 -2.96
C THR A 100 -3.95 3.88 -3.97
N GLY A 101 -4.18 2.58 -3.75
CA GLY A 101 -4.96 1.71 -4.63
C GLY A 101 -4.15 1.14 -5.80
N GLY A 102 -2.83 1.23 -5.78
CA GLY A 102 -1.94 0.53 -6.71
C GLY A 102 -1.95 -0.99 -6.47
N GLY A 103 -1.60 -1.76 -7.50
CA GLY A 103 -1.52 -3.20 -7.47
C GLY A 103 -2.28 -3.90 -8.59
N THR A 104 -2.36 -5.22 -8.48
CA THR A 104 -3.17 -6.07 -9.35
C THR A 104 -4.53 -6.26 -8.73
N TRP A 105 -5.57 -5.88 -9.46
CA TRP A 105 -6.96 -6.01 -9.09
C TRP A 105 -7.59 -7.15 -9.87
N LEU A 106 -8.30 -8.04 -9.16
CA LEU A 106 -8.96 -9.20 -9.72
C LEU A 106 -10.48 -9.07 -9.60
N HIS A 107 -11.17 -9.54 -10.63
CA HIS A 107 -12.63 -9.57 -10.66
C HIS A 107 -13.18 -10.54 -9.58
N PRO A 108 -14.32 -10.26 -8.94
CA PRO A 108 -14.85 -11.07 -7.83
C PRO A 108 -15.07 -12.55 -8.17
N LYS A 109 -15.41 -12.86 -9.44
CA LYS A 109 -15.49 -14.26 -9.95
C LYS A 109 -14.18 -15.07 -9.80
N LEU A 110 -13.05 -14.42 -9.53
CA LEU A 110 -11.76 -15.06 -9.32
C LEU A 110 -11.43 -15.30 -7.84
N ALA A 111 -12.23 -14.79 -6.89
CA ALA A 111 -11.90 -14.79 -5.47
C ALA A 111 -11.60 -16.18 -4.93
N VAL A 112 -12.49 -17.15 -5.15
CA VAL A 112 -12.34 -18.54 -4.68
C VAL A 112 -11.11 -19.21 -5.31
N ARG A 113 -10.96 -19.08 -6.63
CA ARG A 113 -9.83 -19.71 -7.34
C ARG A 113 -8.49 -19.10 -6.95
N PHE A 114 -8.48 -17.82 -6.58
CA PHE A 114 -7.30 -17.14 -6.06
C PHE A 114 -7.00 -17.55 -4.62
N ALA A 115 -8.00 -17.64 -3.76
CA ALA A 115 -7.87 -18.16 -2.39
C ALA A 115 -7.27 -19.57 -2.38
N GLN A 116 -7.79 -20.46 -3.25
CA GLN A 116 -7.24 -21.80 -3.52
C GLN A 116 -5.75 -21.79 -3.87
N TRP A 117 -5.24 -20.75 -4.51
CA TRP A 117 -3.81 -20.68 -4.82
C TRP A 117 -2.98 -20.07 -3.68
N LEU A 118 -3.58 -19.19 -2.87
CA LEU A 118 -2.90 -18.50 -1.78
C LEU A 118 -2.52 -19.47 -0.67
N ASP A 119 -3.46 -20.31 -0.24
CA ASP A 119 -3.25 -21.25 0.86
C ASP A 119 -4.35 -22.32 0.86
N MET A 120 -4.02 -23.55 1.24
CA MET A 120 -4.97 -24.67 1.20
C MET A 120 -6.01 -24.61 2.32
N ASP A 121 -5.61 -24.23 3.54
CA ASP A 121 -6.53 -24.14 4.66
C ASP A 121 -7.49 -22.96 4.46
N PHE A 122 -6.97 -21.84 3.94
CA PHE A 122 -7.80 -20.70 3.55
C PHE A 122 -8.82 -21.06 2.45
N ALA A 123 -8.44 -21.94 1.52
CA ALA A 123 -9.32 -22.42 0.47
C ALA A 123 -10.50 -23.23 1.01
N VAL A 124 -10.19 -24.20 1.89
CA VAL A 124 -11.20 -25.03 2.55
C VAL A 124 -12.17 -24.17 3.34
N TRP A 125 -11.65 -23.19 4.10
CA TRP A 125 -12.48 -22.24 4.81
C TRP A 125 -13.42 -21.47 3.86
N CYS A 126 -12.92 -20.96 2.73
CA CYS A 126 -13.77 -20.27 1.75
C CYS A 126 -14.90 -21.18 1.21
N ASP A 127 -14.59 -22.45 0.96
CA ASP A 127 -15.57 -23.43 0.49
C ASP A 127 -16.64 -23.73 1.56
N GLU A 128 -16.27 -23.79 2.85
CA GLU A 128 -17.20 -23.92 3.98
C GLU A 128 -18.15 -22.71 4.12
N GLN A 129 -17.64 -21.50 3.90
CA GLN A 129 -18.47 -20.29 3.89
C GLN A 129 -19.49 -20.32 2.74
N ILE A 130 -19.08 -20.82 1.57
CA ILE A 130 -19.98 -21.00 0.41
C ILE A 130 -21.02 -22.09 0.71
N ASP A 131 -20.63 -23.22 1.30
CA ASP A 131 -21.58 -24.28 1.69
C ASP A 131 -22.60 -23.79 2.72
N THR A 132 -22.15 -23.01 3.71
CA THR A 132 -23.02 -22.36 4.70
C THR A 132 -24.04 -21.45 4.03
N LEU A 133 -23.60 -20.62 3.09
CA LEU A 133 -24.48 -19.76 2.28
C LEU A 133 -25.51 -20.57 1.50
N LEU A 134 -25.08 -21.64 0.83
CA LEU A 134 -25.95 -22.47 -0.01
C LEU A 134 -26.99 -23.25 0.81
N ARG A 135 -26.62 -23.75 1.99
CA ARG A 135 -27.50 -24.55 2.85
C ARG A 135 -28.43 -23.73 3.73
N ARG A 136 -27.95 -22.59 4.24
CA ARG A 136 -28.66 -21.80 5.25
C ARG A 136 -29.22 -20.49 4.71
N GLY A 137 -28.84 -20.07 3.49
CA GLY A 137 -29.21 -18.77 2.93
C GLY A 137 -28.61 -17.57 3.69
N GLN A 138 -27.72 -17.79 4.66
CA GLN A 138 -27.10 -16.76 5.49
C GLN A 138 -25.64 -17.08 5.78
N VAL A 139 -24.76 -16.08 5.70
CA VAL A 139 -23.49 -16.10 6.43
C VAL A 139 -23.81 -15.75 7.88
N VAL A 140 -23.65 -16.69 8.79
CA VAL A 140 -23.76 -16.40 10.23
C VAL A 140 -22.40 -15.84 10.67
N VAL A 141 -22.29 -14.51 10.71
CA VAL A 141 -21.22 -13.84 11.47
C VAL A 141 -21.82 -13.47 12.81
N THR A 142 -21.26 -13.97 13.90
CA THR A 142 -21.77 -13.69 15.24
C THR A 142 -21.52 -12.24 15.63
N ALA A 143 -22.37 -11.66 16.47
CA ALA A 143 -22.17 -10.30 16.99
C ALA A 143 -20.86 -10.15 17.79
N SER A 144 -20.42 -11.24 18.43
CA SER A 144 -19.13 -11.38 19.12
C SER A 144 -17.97 -11.25 18.15
N GLU A 145 -17.99 -12.02 17.07
CA GLU A 145 -17.00 -11.91 15.99
C GLU A 145 -17.01 -10.48 15.48
N ILE A 146 -18.15 -9.93 15.03
CA ILE A 146 -18.23 -8.56 14.50
C ILE A 146 -17.61 -7.53 15.45
N SER A 147 -17.80 -7.70 16.76
CA SER A 147 -17.24 -6.80 17.78
C SER A 147 -15.72 -6.95 17.92
N GLN A 148 -15.21 -8.18 18.01
CA GLN A 148 -13.77 -8.45 17.98
C GLN A 148 -13.10 -7.90 16.71
N TRP A 149 -13.76 -8.06 15.55
CA TRP A 149 -13.26 -7.54 14.27
C TRP A 149 -13.20 -6.01 14.27
N LYS A 150 -14.21 -5.33 14.81
CA LYS A 150 -14.21 -3.86 14.94
C LYS A 150 -13.08 -3.37 15.83
N GLU A 151 -12.82 -4.09 16.92
CA GLU A 151 -11.76 -3.77 17.89
C GLU A 151 -10.36 -3.95 17.28
N LEU A 152 -10.13 -5.05 16.55
CA LEU A 152 -8.89 -5.29 15.81
C LEU A 152 -8.65 -4.25 14.71
N ILE A 153 -9.68 -3.86 13.96
CA ILE A 153 -9.58 -2.81 12.92
C ILE A 153 -9.22 -1.46 13.52
N ALA A 154 -9.79 -1.14 14.69
CA ALA A 154 -9.46 0.09 15.42
C ALA A 154 -7.97 0.07 15.84
N LEU A 155 -7.48 -1.06 16.34
CA LEU A 155 -6.08 -1.26 16.72
C LEU A 155 -5.12 -1.14 15.53
N GLU A 156 -5.43 -1.76 14.38
CA GLU A 156 -4.61 -1.63 13.17
C GLU A 156 -4.55 -0.18 12.67
N ARG A 157 -5.67 0.56 12.75
CA ARG A 157 -5.72 1.98 12.41
C ARG A 157 -4.84 2.80 13.33
N THR A 158 -4.91 2.58 14.64
CA THR A 158 -4.06 3.28 15.61
C THR A 158 -2.58 2.95 15.44
N ASP A 159 -2.23 1.72 15.06
CA ASP A 159 -0.85 1.31 14.76
C ASP A 159 -0.32 1.92 13.47
N ALA A 160 -1.16 2.03 12.45
CA ALA A 160 -0.82 2.70 11.20
C ALA A 160 -0.61 4.21 11.43
N GLU A 161 -1.48 4.85 12.21
CA GLU A 161 -1.34 6.26 12.62
C GLU A 161 -0.10 6.49 13.47
N SER A 162 0.19 5.60 14.42
CA SER A 162 1.40 5.65 15.27
C SER A 162 2.67 5.51 14.44
N ARG A 163 2.70 4.58 13.48
CA ARG A 163 3.82 4.42 12.52
C ARG A 163 3.97 5.64 11.62
N ALA A 164 2.86 6.20 11.12
CA ALA A 164 2.87 7.41 10.32
C ALA A 164 3.40 8.61 11.12
N MET A 165 2.98 8.78 12.37
CA MET A 165 3.48 9.82 13.28
C MET A 165 4.97 9.65 13.60
N ALA A 166 5.43 8.42 13.88
CA ALA A 166 6.86 8.14 14.08
C ALA A 166 7.70 8.48 12.84
N SER A 167 7.19 8.17 11.64
CA SER A 167 7.83 8.52 10.38
C SER A 167 7.84 10.05 10.12
N ALA A 168 6.79 10.76 10.54
CA ALA A 168 6.66 12.21 10.39
C ALA A 168 7.62 12.94 11.35
N GLY A 169 7.67 12.50 12.61
CA GLY A 169 8.61 13.01 13.62
C GLY A 169 10.07 12.81 13.20
N SER A 170 10.41 11.64 12.65
CA SER A 170 11.74 11.36 12.11
C SER A 170 12.11 12.29 10.95
N ARG A 171 11.17 12.57 10.04
CA ARG A 171 11.37 13.53 8.92
C ARG A 171 11.56 14.97 9.42
N LEU A 172 10.76 15.40 10.40
CA LEU A 172 10.88 16.71 11.05
C LEU A 172 12.24 16.86 11.76
N MET A 173 12.69 15.81 12.45
CA MET A 173 14.00 15.80 13.11
C MET A 173 15.15 15.92 12.10
N LEU A 174 15.08 15.19 10.97
CA LEU A 174 16.06 15.29 9.88
C LEU A 174 16.06 16.69 9.24
N ALA A 175 14.88 17.26 8.98
CA ALA A 175 14.73 18.60 8.44
C ALA A 175 15.33 19.65 9.39
N ARG A 176 15.04 19.55 10.69
CA ARG A 176 15.63 20.40 11.73
C ARG A 176 17.16 20.27 11.75
N LYS A 177 17.72 19.07 11.71
CA LYS A 177 19.18 18.85 11.70
C LYS A 177 19.87 19.50 10.49
N ARG A 178 19.19 19.55 9.33
CA ARG A 178 19.70 20.23 8.11
C ARG A 178 19.60 21.75 8.18
N LEU A 179 18.54 22.28 8.78
CA LEU A 179 18.26 23.71 8.82
C LEU A 179 18.98 24.43 9.97
N LEU A 180 19.21 23.74 11.09
CA LEU A 180 19.84 24.32 12.30
C LEU A 180 21.21 24.98 12.04
N PRO A 181 22.15 24.38 11.28
CA PRO A 181 23.42 25.03 10.98
C PRO A 181 23.23 26.35 10.22
N ARG A 182 22.36 26.37 9.20
CA ARG A 182 22.07 27.57 8.41
C ARG A 182 21.44 28.68 9.26
N LEU A 183 20.49 28.32 10.12
CA LEU A 183 19.89 29.26 11.07
C LEU A 183 20.91 29.82 12.06
N ASN A 184 21.85 29.01 12.54
CA ASN A 184 22.95 29.49 13.38
C ASN A 184 23.90 30.42 12.62
N THR A 185 24.24 30.09 11.38
CA THR A 185 25.08 30.95 10.53
C THR A 185 24.42 32.30 10.28
N GLU A 186 23.13 32.33 9.92
CA GLU A 186 22.39 33.58 9.70
C GLU A 186 22.25 34.41 10.99
N ARG A 187 21.99 33.76 12.12
CA ARG A 187 21.94 34.41 13.44
C ARG A 187 23.29 35.02 13.84
N ASN A 188 24.39 34.30 13.61
CA ASN A 188 25.74 34.78 13.87
C ASN A 188 26.13 35.93 12.92
N ARG A 189 25.67 35.89 11.66
CA ARG A 189 25.85 36.98 10.70
C ARG A 189 25.08 38.25 11.09
N SER A 190 23.84 38.08 11.54
CA SER A 190 23.00 39.18 12.01
C SER A 190 23.56 39.82 13.28
N THR A 191 24.06 39.02 14.22
CA THR A 191 24.76 39.54 15.41
C THR A 191 26.05 40.25 15.01
N LEU A 192 26.94 39.67 14.19
CA LEU A 192 28.15 40.36 13.73
C LEU A 192 27.86 41.69 13.00
N ASN A 193 26.83 41.74 12.15
CA ASN A 193 26.42 42.97 11.48
C ASN A 193 25.84 44.03 12.45
N GLY A 194 25.17 43.60 13.52
CA GLY A 194 24.70 44.50 14.58
C GLY A 194 25.84 45.10 15.41
N TRP A 195 26.94 44.36 15.59
CA TRP A 195 28.15 44.87 16.25
C TRP A 195 28.97 45.79 15.34
N MET A 196 28.95 45.60 14.02
CA MET A 196 29.61 46.50 13.05
C MET A 196 28.90 47.85 12.85
N GLN A 197 27.64 47.99 13.27
CA GLN A 197 26.89 49.25 13.21
C GLN A 197 26.82 49.99 14.57
N ALA A 198 27.39 49.43 15.63
CA ALA A 198 27.46 50.11 16.92
C ALA A 198 28.57 51.18 16.88
N PRO A 199 28.29 52.45 17.25
CA PRO A 199 29.31 53.51 17.25
C PRO A 199 30.43 53.17 18.24
N VAL A 200 31.68 53.27 17.78
CA VAL A 200 32.88 53.03 18.59
C VAL A 200 32.95 54.06 19.72
N PRO A 201 33.05 53.65 21.01
CA PRO A 201 33.14 54.61 22.09
C PRO A 201 34.49 55.33 22.07
N GLU A 202 34.42 56.66 22.01
CA GLU A 202 35.57 57.55 21.91
C GLU A 202 36.39 57.52 23.23
N ARG A 203 37.68 57.16 23.14
CA ARG A 203 38.57 57.12 24.32
C ARG A 203 38.82 58.53 24.83
N ARG A 204 38.17 58.90 25.93
CA ARG A 204 38.59 60.07 26.72
C ARG A 204 39.90 59.76 27.45
N SER A 205 40.99 60.35 26.97
CA SER A 205 42.23 60.53 27.74
C SER A 205 42.16 61.88 28.43
N GLY A 206 42.52 61.95 29.72
CA GLY A 206 42.50 63.22 30.45
C GLY A 206 42.45 63.05 31.96
N VAL A 207 43.62 62.85 32.54
CA VAL A 207 43.95 63.00 33.96
C VAL A 207 43.62 64.43 34.42
N ASN A 208 42.98 64.61 35.58
CA ASN A 208 43.60 65.44 36.63
C ASN A 208 43.00 65.27 38.03
N ARG A 209 43.94 65.23 38.97
CA ARG A 209 43.84 65.25 40.43
C ARG A 209 43.72 66.72 40.89
N HIS A 210 43.62 66.94 42.21
CA HIS A 210 43.47 68.22 42.98
C HIS A 210 42.00 68.53 43.34
N GLU A 211 41.60 68.89 44.56
CA GLU A 211 42.27 69.04 45.86
C GLU A 211 41.18 69.24 46.94
N VAL A 212 41.34 68.53 48.07
CA VAL A 212 41.23 68.92 49.50
C VAL A 212 40.19 69.97 50.01
N SER A 213 39.56 69.59 51.14
CA SER A 213 39.03 70.38 52.29
C SER A 213 37.75 71.20 52.16
N TRP A 214 36.84 71.29 53.15
CA TRP A 214 36.67 70.71 54.50
C TRP A 214 35.19 70.35 54.66
#